data_AF-A0A1F5FNC6-F1
#
_entry.id   AF-A0A1F5FNC6-F1
#
_cell.length_a   1.000
_cell.length_b   1.000
_cell.length_c   1.000
_cell.angle_alpha   90.00
_cell.angle_beta   90.00
_cell.angle_gamma   90.00
#
_symmetry.space_group_name_H-M   'P 1'
#
loop_
_entity.id
_entity.type
_entity.pdbx_description
1 polymer ?
#
loop_
_entity_poly.entity_id
_entity_poly.type
_entity_poly.pdbx_seq_one_letter_code
_entity_poly.pdbx_strand_id
1 'polypeptide(L)'
;MEVEMANTAPRKRAPLKAENAPIRVWMVDVPGGYIEVSNLYMWIKFPRSRGKMEFRIDGKKLEMALKQLSTIQTVGKLDFWGLDVNGEKLVVISPNEDDAGFPFEFEVNQRELSEALFYFLN
;
A
#
# COMPACT_ATOMS: atom_id res chain seq x y z
N MET A 1 -3.80 -38.40 48.27
CA MET A 1 -4.61 -37.65 47.30
C MET A 1 -3.64 -36.92 46.41
N GLU A 2 -3.39 -37.46 45.22
CA GLU A 2 -2.56 -36.82 44.21
C GLU A 2 -3.46 -35.90 43.37
N VAL A 3 -3.07 -34.63 43.25
CA VAL A 3 -3.77 -33.68 42.38
C VAL A 3 -3.05 -33.69 41.04
N GLU A 4 -3.72 -34.24 40.03
CA GLU A 4 -3.24 -34.23 38.64
C GLU A 4 -3.00 -32.80 38.16
N MET A 5 -1.76 -32.50 37.79
CA MET A 5 -1.41 -31.29 37.08
C MET A 5 -1.93 -31.41 35.65
N ALA A 6 -2.97 -30.63 35.32
CA ALA A 6 -3.47 -30.49 33.96
C ALA A 6 -2.39 -29.87 33.05
N ASN A 7 -1.66 -30.74 32.36
CA ASN A 7 -0.67 -30.40 31.35
C ASN A 7 -1.38 -29.78 30.13
N THR A 8 -1.58 -28.46 30.16
CA THR A 8 -2.05 -27.72 28.99
C THR A 8 -0.88 -27.46 28.07
N ALA A 9 -0.61 -28.43 27.18
CA ALA A 9 0.32 -28.27 26.08
C ALA A 9 0.02 -26.95 25.33
N PRO A 10 1.04 -26.16 24.95
CA PRO A 10 0.81 -24.97 24.16
C PRO A 10 0.11 -25.38 22.88
N ARG A 11 -1.11 -24.87 22.65
CA ARG A 11 -1.84 -25.06 21.39
C ARG A 11 -0.91 -24.64 20.27
N LYS A 12 -0.33 -25.62 19.55
CA LYS A 12 0.38 -25.38 18.29
C LYS A 12 -0.63 -24.66 17.41
N ARG A 13 -0.47 -23.34 17.24
CA ARG A 13 -1.25 -22.57 16.29
C ARG A 13 -1.05 -23.28 14.95
N ALA A 14 -2.12 -23.78 14.36
CA ALA A 14 -2.06 -24.35 13.04
C ALA A 14 -1.34 -23.34 12.13
N PRO A 15 -0.39 -23.77 11.28
CA PRO A 15 0.15 -22.89 10.26
C PRO A 15 -1.03 -22.30 9.51
N LEU A 16 -1.15 -20.97 9.48
CA LEU A 16 -2.07 -20.32 8.55
C LEU A 16 -1.73 -20.90 7.18
N LYS A 17 -2.69 -21.60 6.55
CA LYS A 17 -2.52 -22.09 5.18
C LYS A 17 -2.02 -20.90 4.36
N ALA A 18 -0.97 -21.09 3.56
CA ALA A 18 -0.37 -20.05 2.74
C ALA A 18 -1.41 -19.33 1.83
N GLU A 19 -2.54 -19.99 1.57
CA GLU A 19 -3.73 -19.46 0.88
C GLU A 19 -4.37 -18.23 1.56
N ASN A 20 -4.15 -18.01 2.86
CA ASN A 20 -4.66 -16.85 3.63
C ASN A 20 -3.56 -15.90 4.10
N ALA A 21 -2.32 -16.09 3.66
CA ALA A 21 -1.29 -15.08 3.89
C ALA A 21 -1.68 -13.82 3.08
N PRO A 22 -1.63 -12.60 3.64
CA PRO A 22 -1.83 -11.40 2.84
C PRO A 22 -0.86 -11.46 1.65
N ILE A 23 -1.42 -11.50 0.44
CA ILE A 23 -0.66 -11.45 -0.80
C ILE A 23 -0.05 -10.05 -0.84
N ARG A 24 1.23 -9.96 -0.46
CA ARG A 24 2.01 -8.73 -0.50
C ARG A 24 2.77 -8.71 -1.81
N VAL A 25 2.54 -7.70 -2.64
CA VAL A 25 3.28 -7.58 -3.90
C VAL A 25 3.72 -6.14 -4.14
N TRP A 26 4.94 -6.03 -4.64
CA TRP A 26 5.68 -4.87 -5.12
C TRP A 26 5.85 -3.72 -4.13
N MET A 27 7.12 -3.54 -3.75
CA MET A 27 7.62 -2.32 -3.14
C MET A 27 8.14 -1.44 -4.28
N VAL A 28 7.57 -0.24 -4.45
CA VAL A 28 8.21 0.78 -5.27
C VAL A 28 9.12 1.57 -4.35
N ASP A 29 10.43 1.40 -4.51
CA ASP A 29 11.42 2.18 -3.78
C ASP A 29 11.39 3.62 -4.30
N VAL A 30 11.12 4.56 -3.40
CA VAL A 30 11.00 5.98 -3.72
C VAL A 30 11.90 6.79 -2.78
N PRO A 31 12.44 7.93 -3.23
CA PRO A 31 13.18 8.82 -2.34
C PRO A 31 12.33 9.17 -1.10
N GLY A 32 12.74 8.68 0.07
CA GLY A 32 12.01 8.90 1.33
C GLY A 32 11.11 7.75 1.80
N GLY A 33 10.89 6.70 1.00
CA GLY A 33 9.90 5.67 1.35
C GLY A 33 9.86 4.45 0.45
N TYR A 34 8.92 3.56 0.74
CA TYR A 34 8.40 2.66 -0.27
C TYR A 34 6.89 2.54 -0.16
N ILE A 35 6.27 2.27 -1.30
CA ILE A 35 4.83 2.03 -1.43
C ILE A 35 4.62 0.53 -1.61
N GLU A 36 3.78 -0.07 -0.76
CA GLU A 36 3.33 -1.46 -0.88
C GLU A 36 1.83 -1.48 -1.20
N VAL A 37 1.45 -2.18 -2.25
CA VAL A 37 0.05 -2.39 -2.64
C VAL A 37 -0.37 -3.80 -2.21
N SER A 38 -1.46 -3.91 -1.45
CA SER A 38 -1.94 -5.19 -0.93
C SER A 38 -3.45 -5.15 -0.74
N ASN A 39 -4.22 -6.02 -1.42
CA ASN A 39 -5.65 -6.23 -1.15
C ASN A 39 -6.48 -4.93 -1.06
N LEU A 40 -6.28 -3.96 -1.98
CA LEU A 40 -6.95 -2.64 -1.97
C LEU A 40 -6.53 -1.71 -0.81
N TYR A 41 -5.34 -1.95 -0.24
CA TYR A 41 -4.66 -1.02 0.66
C TYR A 41 -3.37 -0.56 0.00
N MET A 42 -3.04 0.70 0.22
CA MET A 42 -1.73 1.26 -0.08
C MET A 42 -1.03 1.57 1.23
N TRP A 43 0.13 0.97 1.42
CA TRP A 43 0.96 1.17 2.59
C TRP A 43 2.14 2.05 2.21
N ILE A 44 2.30 3.15 2.93
CA ILE A 44 3.44 4.04 2.76
C ILE A 44 4.33 3.88 3.98
N LYS A 45 5.60 3.54 3.75
CA LYS A 45 6.58 3.34 4.81
C LYS A 45 7.80 4.21 4.57
N PHE A 46 8.17 4.99 5.57
CA PHE A 46 9.38 5.82 5.53
C PHE A 46 10.52 5.07 6.23
N PRO A 47 11.76 5.02 5.68
CA PRO A 47 12.86 4.27 6.27
C PRO A 47 13.26 4.77 7.67
N ARG A 48 13.01 6.05 7.95
CA ARG A 48 13.35 6.72 9.21
C ARG A 48 12.20 6.72 10.24
N SER A 49 11.00 6.27 9.86
CA SER A 49 9.87 6.16 10.76
C SER A 49 9.66 4.71 11.17
N ARG A 50 9.43 4.45 12.46
CA ARG A 50 8.95 3.14 12.92
C ARG A 50 7.49 2.89 12.56
N GLY A 51 6.76 3.94 12.16
CA GLY A 51 5.36 3.87 11.77
C GLY A 51 5.18 3.53 10.29
N LYS A 52 4.17 2.71 10.00
CA LYS A 52 3.62 2.52 8.67
C LYS A 52 2.35 3.36 8.59
N MET A 53 2.16 4.10 7.50
CA MET A 53 0.89 4.77 7.26
C MET A 53 0.04 3.89 6.36
N GLU A 54 -1.16 3.57 6.85
CA GLU A 54 -2.13 2.77 6.11
C GLU A 54 -3.10 3.71 5.41
N PHE A 55 -3.12 3.65 4.08
CA PHE A 55 -4.12 4.31 3.26
C PHE A 55 -5.02 3.23 2.67
N ARG A 56 -6.28 3.21 3.13
CA ARG A 56 -7.29 2.35 2.52
C ARG A 56 -7.80 3.03 1.26
N ILE A 57 -7.62 2.37 0.11
CA ILE A 57 -7.95 2.95 -1.19
C ILE A 57 -8.85 1.99 -1.95
N ASP A 58 -9.99 2.48 -2.43
CA ASP A 58 -10.82 1.70 -3.33
C ASP A 58 -10.04 1.44 -4.64
N GLY A 59 -9.72 0.18 -4.92
CA GLY A 59 -8.88 -0.17 -6.08
C GLY A 59 -9.51 0.15 -7.43
N LYS A 60 -10.85 0.15 -7.56
CA LYS A 60 -11.50 0.57 -8.80
C LYS A 60 -11.36 2.06 -9.02
N LYS A 61 -11.53 2.86 -7.95
CA LYS A 61 -11.30 4.31 -8.00
C LYS A 61 -9.84 4.62 -8.30
N LEU A 62 -8.91 3.88 -7.71
CA LEU A 62 -7.49 4.03 -7.97
C LEU A 62 -7.14 3.70 -9.43
N GLU A 63 -7.65 2.60 -9.97
CA GLU A 63 -7.49 2.24 -11.38
C GLU A 63 -8.03 3.34 -12.30
N MET A 64 -9.20 3.88 -11.99
CA MET A 64 -9.77 5.01 -12.74
C MET A 64 -8.91 6.27 -12.64
N ALA A 65 -8.42 6.61 -11.44
CA ALA A 65 -7.56 7.77 -11.23
C ALA A 65 -6.27 7.67 -12.05
N LEU A 66 -5.63 6.50 -12.08
CA LEU A 66 -4.41 6.27 -12.87
C LEU A 66 -4.62 6.37 -14.38
N LYS A 67 -5.85 6.17 -14.87
CA LYS A 67 -6.20 6.37 -16.29
C LYS A 67 -6.45 7.85 -16.62
N GLN A 68 -6.68 8.72 -15.64
CA GLN A 68 -7.14 10.10 -15.80
C GLN A 68 -6.17 11.14 -15.19
N LEU A 69 -4.87 10.86 -15.19
CA LEU A 69 -3.82 11.67 -14.54
C LEU A 69 -3.56 13.06 -15.16
N SER A 70 -4.30 13.47 -16.20
CA SER A 70 -4.22 14.83 -16.75
C SER A 70 -4.71 15.92 -15.78
N THR A 71 -5.41 15.52 -14.72
CA THR A 71 -5.88 16.40 -13.64
C THR A 71 -5.62 15.72 -12.29
N ILE A 72 -5.55 16.50 -11.21
CA ILE A 72 -5.43 15.96 -9.86
C ILE A 72 -6.69 15.15 -9.54
N GLN A 73 -6.50 13.90 -9.13
CA GLN A 73 -7.55 12.96 -8.74
C GLN A 73 -7.39 12.59 -7.28
N THR A 74 -8.38 12.92 -6.46
CA THR A 74 -8.39 12.58 -5.04
C THR A 74 -9.03 11.21 -4.82
N VAL A 75 -8.30 10.29 -4.18
CA VAL A 75 -8.81 8.97 -3.80
C VAL A 75 -8.51 8.69 -2.33
N GLY A 76 -9.56 8.73 -1.50
CA GLY A 76 -9.43 8.58 -0.06
C GLY A 76 -8.74 9.80 0.54
N LYS A 77 -7.57 9.59 1.16
CA LYS A 77 -6.74 10.66 1.77
C LYS A 77 -5.53 11.06 0.92
N LEU A 78 -5.50 10.63 -0.34
CA LEU A 78 -4.37 10.86 -1.24
C LEU A 78 -4.84 11.53 -2.52
N ASP A 79 -4.00 12.42 -3.03
CA ASP A 79 -4.11 13.02 -4.35
C ASP A 79 -3.14 12.34 -5.32
N PHE A 80 -3.58 12.22 -6.57
CA PHE A 80 -2.86 11.58 -7.67
C PHE A 80 -2.82 12.49 -8.90
N TRP A 81 -1.66 12.75 -9.49
CA TRP A 81 -1.55 13.46 -10.77
C TRP A 81 -0.35 12.97 -11.59
N GLY A 82 -0.37 13.26 -12.89
CA GLY A 82 0.66 12.82 -13.83
C GLY A 82 1.78 13.84 -14.01
N LEU A 83 3.00 13.34 -14.18
CA LEU A 83 4.15 14.08 -14.68
C LEU A 83 4.77 13.33 -15.86
N ASP A 84 5.31 14.06 -16.83
CA ASP A 84 6.14 13.51 -17.90
C ASP A 84 7.58 13.99 -17.69
N VAL A 85 8.49 13.05 -17.44
CA VAL A 85 9.90 13.33 -17.18
C VAL A 85 10.74 12.48 -18.12
N ASN A 86 11.42 13.14 -19.07
CA ASN A 86 12.27 12.48 -20.07
C ASN A 86 11.56 11.37 -20.89
N GLY A 87 10.25 11.51 -21.14
CA GLY A 87 9.45 10.52 -21.86
C GLY A 87 8.93 9.36 -21.00
N GLU A 88 9.22 9.38 -19.68
CA GLU A 88 8.61 8.49 -18.72
C GLU A 88 7.41 9.16 -18.04
N LYS A 89 6.32 8.39 -17.92
CA LYS A 89 5.12 8.84 -17.21
C LYS A 89 5.22 8.47 -15.74
N LEU A 90 5.24 9.47 -14.89
CA LEU A 90 5.23 9.34 -13.45
C LEU A 90 3.86 9.69 -12.89
N VAL A 91 3.53 9.06 -11.77
CA VAL A 91 2.37 9.37 -10.93
C VAL A 91 2.92 9.98 -9.66
N VAL A 92 2.44 11.16 -9.34
CA VAL A 92 2.72 11.79 -8.05
C VAL A 92 1.62 11.43 -7.07
N ILE A 93 2.00 11.09 -5.85
CA ILE A 93 1.12 10.68 -4.75
C ILE A 93 1.44 11.54 -3.53
N SER A 94 0.47 12.31 -3.05
CA SER A 94 0.59 13.13 -1.85
C SER A 94 -0.65 13.02 -0.96
N PRO A 95 -0.58 13.39 0.33
CA PRO A 95 -1.77 13.65 1.14
C PRO A 95 -2.63 14.75 0.51
N ASN A 96 -3.95 14.62 0.60
CA ASN A 96 -4.92 15.63 0.15
C ASN A 96 -5.38 16.60 1.27
N GLU A 97 -4.96 16.36 2.51
CA GLU A 97 -5.34 17.13 3.70
C GLU A 97 -4.08 17.51 4.48
N ASP A 98 -4.02 18.77 4.96
CA ASP A 98 -2.95 19.29 5.84
C ASP A 98 -2.86 18.53 7.18
N ASP A 99 -3.86 17.71 7.52
CA ASP A 99 -4.03 17.03 8.81
C ASP A 99 -3.49 15.59 8.82
N ALA A 100 -2.78 15.15 7.76
CA ALA A 100 -2.16 13.83 7.71
C ALA A 100 -0.99 13.66 8.71
N GLY A 101 -0.61 14.69 9.44
CA GLY A 101 0.43 14.68 10.47
C GLY A 101 1.87 14.58 9.93
N PHE A 102 2.05 14.27 8.64
CA PHE A 102 3.35 14.20 7.98
C PHE A 102 3.22 14.52 6.48
N PRO A 103 3.76 15.64 5.98
CA PRO A 103 3.75 15.94 4.55
C PRO A 103 4.73 15.01 3.83
N PHE A 104 4.28 14.43 2.71
CA PHE A 104 5.11 13.64 1.82
C PHE A 104 4.63 13.78 0.37
N GLU A 105 5.52 13.46 -0.55
CA GLU A 105 5.22 13.35 -1.97
C GLU A 105 6.08 12.23 -2.55
N PHE A 106 5.45 11.34 -3.33
CA PHE A 106 6.13 10.25 -4.01
C PHE A 106 5.89 10.32 -5.50
N GLU A 107 6.97 10.19 -6.26
CA GLU A 107 6.94 10.03 -7.71
C GLU A 107 7.19 8.55 -8.03
N VAL A 108 6.21 7.90 -8.64
CA VAL A 108 6.31 6.49 -9.02
C VAL A 108 6.03 6.31 -10.49
N ASN A 109 6.69 5.34 -11.12
CA ASN A 109 6.43 5.05 -12.52
C ASN A 109 4.98 4.56 -12.71
N GLN A 110 4.23 5.17 -13.64
CA GLN A 110 2.82 4.85 -13.86
C GLN A 110 2.62 3.41 -14.29
N ARG A 111 3.54 2.85 -15.09
CA ARG A 111 3.46 1.48 -15.57
C ARG A 111 3.61 0.50 -14.41
N GLU A 112 4.63 0.67 -13.57
CA GLU A 112 4.88 -0.20 -12.42
C GLU A 112 3.71 -0.19 -11.43
N LEU A 113 3.17 1.00 -11.14
CA LEU A 113 2.02 1.14 -10.25
C LEU A 113 0.75 0.48 -10.85
N SER A 114 0.54 0.64 -12.16
CA SER A 114 -0.61 0.03 -12.86
C SER A 114 -0.50 -1.50 -12.89
N GLU A 115 0.69 -2.03 -13.17
CA GLU A 115 0.97 -3.47 -13.15
C GLU A 115 0.74 -4.04 -11.75
N ALA A 116 1.23 -3.37 -10.69
CA ALA A 116 1.01 -3.79 -9.31
C ALA A 116 -0.48 -3.82 -8.93
N LEU A 117 -1.30 -2.90 -9.44
CA LEU A 117 -2.74 -2.87 -9.17
C LEU A 117 -3.53 -3.93 -9.94
N PHE A 118 -3.14 -4.20 -11.20
CA PHE A 118 -3.82 -5.19 -12.04
C PHE A 118 -3.87 -6.57 -11.38
N TYR A 119 -2.78 -6.97 -10.69
CA TYR A 119 -2.68 -8.23 -9.93
C TYR A 119 -3.72 -8.41 -8.82
N PHE A 120 -4.36 -7.34 -8.35
CA PHE A 120 -5.37 -7.41 -7.28
C PHE A 120 -6.80 -7.20 -7.77
N LEU A 121 -6.97 -6.68 -8.99
CA LEU A 121 -8.29 -6.46 -9.58
C LEU A 121 -8.77 -7.64 -10.43
N ASN A 122 -7.85 -8.52 -10.85
CA ASN A 122 -8.10 -9.73 -11.65
C ASN A 122 -7.45 -10.95 -11.01
#